data_AF-A0A9D4WHI1-F1
#
_entry.id   AF-A0A9D4WHI1-F1
#
_cell.length_a   1.000
_cell.length_b   1.000
_cell.length_c   1.000
_cell.angle_alpha   90.00
_cell.angle_beta   90.00
_cell.angle_gamma   90.00
#
_symmetry.space_group_name_H-M   'P 1'
#
loop_
_entity.id
_entity.type
_entity.pdbx_description
1 polymer ?
#
loop_
_entity_poly.entity_id
_entity_poly.type
_entity_poly.pdbx_seq_one_letter_code
_entity_poly.pdbx_strand_id
1 'polypeptide(L)'
;MCASVWEISRGATLFPEVLQVWFDFGHDQVFAYLLLSASAAGTAMARTLKDMDTCTVSNSFCVQSDIAISLGYAAFLFLGFTSLLSGFRLVCFIINGSRFHL
;
A
#
# COMPACT_ATOMS: atom_id res chain seq x y z
N MET A 1 0.70 9.42 3.52
CA MET A 1 1.06 10.43 2.48
C MET A 1 0.51 11.85 2.74
N CYS A 2 -0.79 12.08 2.97
CA CYS A 2 -1.32 13.46 3.14
C CYS A 2 -0.77 14.21 4.37
N ALA A 3 -0.60 13.54 5.51
CA ALA A 3 -0.02 14.15 6.71
C ALA A 3 1.44 14.57 6.49
N SER A 4 2.22 13.76 5.78
CA SER A 4 3.63 14.01 5.46
C SER A 4 3.79 15.15 4.45
N VAL A 5 2.91 15.22 3.44
CA VAL A 5 2.87 16.36 2.48
C VAL A 5 2.47 17.65 3.18
N TRP A 6 1.52 17.59 4.11
CA TRP A 6 1.14 18.74 4.94
C TRP A 6 2.29 19.23 5.80
N GLU A 7 3.03 18.31 6.44
CA GLU A 7 4.21 18.63 7.25
C GLU A 7 5.31 19.30 6.41
N ILE A 8 5.60 18.78 5.21
CA ILE A 8 6.55 19.41 4.27
C ILE A 8 6.06 20.78 3.81
N SER A 9 4.74 20.93 3.56
CA SER A 9 4.17 22.18 3.05
C SER A 9 4.05 23.28 4.10
N ARG A 10 3.79 22.93 5.37
CA ARG A 10 3.50 23.92 6.44
C ARG A 10 4.54 23.96 7.55
N GLY A 11 5.51 23.06 7.56
CA GLY A 11 6.51 22.94 8.63
C GLY A 11 5.91 22.55 9.99
N ALA A 12 4.66 22.08 10.00
CA ALA A 12 3.92 21.73 11.20
C ALA A 12 3.23 20.38 11.02
N THR A 13 3.29 19.55 12.06
CA THR A 13 2.62 18.24 12.05
C THR A 13 1.11 18.42 12.08
N LEU A 14 0.38 17.63 11.31
CA LEU A 14 -1.09 17.67 11.29
C LEU A 14 -1.69 17.01 12.56
N PHE A 15 -0.94 16.10 13.18
CA PHE A 15 -1.27 15.42 14.43
C PHE A 15 -0.11 15.51 15.42
N PRO A 16 -0.34 15.26 16.73
CA PRO A 16 0.72 14.95 17.66
C PRO A 16 1.60 13.82 17.13
N GLU A 17 2.91 13.91 17.37
CA GLU A 17 3.92 13.01 16.81
C GLU A 17 3.55 11.54 16.97
N VAL A 18 3.15 11.14 18.18
CA VAL A 18 2.71 9.77 18.52
C VAL A 18 1.64 9.28 17.55
N LEU A 19 0.55 10.03 17.42
CA LEU A 19 -0.58 9.65 16.57
C LEU A 19 -0.17 9.60 15.10
N GLN A 20 0.70 10.52 14.66
CA GLN A 20 1.15 10.55 13.28
C GLN A 20 2.03 9.33 12.94
N VAL A 21 2.89 8.84 13.84
CA VAL A 21 3.73 7.65 13.58
C VAL A 21 2.88 6.40 13.46
N TRP A 22 1.99 6.20 14.44
CA TRP A 22 1.11 5.04 14.49
C TRP A 22 0.12 5.04 13.33
N PHE A 23 -0.41 6.21 12.96
CA PHE A 23 -1.30 6.34 11.81
C PHE A 23 -0.59 6.02 10.50
N ASP A 24 0.63 6.54 10.26
CA ASP A 24 1.36 6.31 9.00
C ASP A 24 1.73 4.82 8.85
N PHE A 25 2.24 4.18 9.91
CA PHE A 25 2.54 2.75 9.88
C PHE A 25 1.27 1.88 9.76
N GLY A 26 0.25 2.14 10.58
CA GLY A 26 -0.99 1.36 10.58
C GLY A 26 -1.74 1.48 9.24
N HIS A 27 -1.78 2.68 8.66
CA HIS A 27 -2.37 2.92 7.35
C HIS A 27 -1.64 2.12 6.27
N ASP A 28 -0.30 2.17 6.23
CA ASP A 28 0.49 1.42 5.24
C ASP A 28 0.26 -0.10 5.36
N GLN A 29 0.19 -0.64 6.58
CA GLN A 29 -0.08 -2.07 6.80
C GLN A 29 -1.49 -2.47 6.33
N VAL A 30 -2.51 -1.70 6.69
CA VAL A 30 -3.91 -2.00 6.30
C VAL A 30 -4.07 -1.89 4.78
N PHE A 31 -3.52 -0.85 4.17
CA PHE A 31 -3.62 -0.67 2.72
C PHE A 31 -2.85 -1.74 1.96
N ALA A 32 -1.64 -2.09 2.40
CA ALA A 32 -0.87 -3.19 1.81
C ALA A 32 -1.67 -4.50 1.88
N TYR A 33 -2.26 -4.83 3.03
CA TYR A 33 -3.07 -6.04 3.19
C TYR A 33 -4.30 -6.05 2.28
N LEU A 34 -5.06 -4.95 2.23
CA LEU A 34 -6.26 -4.85 1.39
C LEU A 34 -5.90 -4.99 -0.09
N LEU A 35 -4.80 -4.35 -0.52
CA LEU A 35 -4.38 -4.31 -1.91
C LEU A 35 -3.81 -5.67 -2.36
N LEU A 36 -3.07 -6.35 -1.49
CA LEU A 36 -2.64 -7.73 -1.73
C LEU A 36 -3.83 -8.69 -1.82
N SER A 37 -4.77 -8.58 -0.88
CA SER A 37 -5.97 -9.42 -0.83
C SER A 37 -6.83 -9.24 -2.09
N ALA A 38 -7.03 -7.99 -2.51
CA ALA A 38 -7.77 -7.67 -3.73
C ALA A 38 -7.06 -8.19 -4.99
N SER A 39 -5.73 -8.03 -5.08
CA SER A 39 -4.95 -8.52 -6.23
C SER A 39 -4.95 -10.05 -6.31
N ALA A 40 -4.89 -10.75 -5.17
CA ALA A 40 -4.98 -12.20 -5.09
C ALA A 40 -6.38 -12.71 -5.50
N ALA A 41 -7.44 -12.08 -5.01
CA ALA A 41 -8.82 -12.41 -5.41
C ALA A 41 -9.03 -12.15 -6.91
N GLY A 42 -8.54 -11.02 -7.43
CA GLY A 42 -8.58 -10.69 -8.86
C GLY A 42 -7.81 -11.70 -9.71
N THR A 43 -6.65 -12.17 -9.25
CA THR A 43 -5.86 -13.22 -9.93
C THR A 43 -6.61 -14.54 -9.99
N ALA A 44 -7.26 -14.95 -8.90
CA ALA A 44 -8.06 -16.16 -8.88
C ALA A 44 -9.24 -16.08 -9.88
N MET A 45 -9.95 -14.95 -9.90
CA MET A 45 -11.04 -14.70 -10.85
C MET A 45 -10.54 -14.63 -12.31
N ALA A 46 -9.40 -13.99 -12.57
CA ALA A 46 -8.84 -13.92 -13.92
C ALA A 46 -8.45 -15.32 -14.44
N ARG A 47 -7.98 -16.21 -13.56
CA ARG A 47 -7.68 -17.60 -13.91
C ARG A 47 -8.94 -18.40 -14.25
N THR A 48 -10.02 -18.26 -13.48
CA THR A 48 -11.29 -18.96 -13.79
C THR A 48 -11.90 -18.47 -15.11
N LEU A 49 -11.82 -17.17 -15.39
CA LEU A 49 -12.31 -16.59 -16.65
C LEU A 49 -11.50 -17.02 -17.88
N LYS A 50 -10.18 -17.21 -17.72
CA LYS A 50 -9.30 -17.78 -18.75
C LYS A 50 -9.64 -19.25 -19.06
N ASP A 51 -10.02 -20.02 -18.04
CA ASP A 51 -10.38 -21.44 -18.17
C ASP A 51 -11.73 -21.64 -18.88
N MET A 52 -12.70 -20.75 -18.65
CA MET A 52 -14.07 -20.84 -19.20
C MET A 52 -14.24 -20.31 -20.63
N ASP A 53 -13.19 -20.25 -21.45
CA ASP A 53 -13.19 -19.73 -22.84
C ASP A 53 -13.64 -18.24 -22.99
N THR A 54 -13.93 -17.54 -21.89
CA THR A 54 -14.34 -16.12 -21.94
C THR A 54 -13.26 -15.22 -22.53
N CYS A 55 -11.99 -15.59 -22.35
CA CYS A 55 -10.85 -14.88 -22.92
C CYS A 55 -10.61 -15.16 -24.42
N THR A 56 -11.16 -16.23 -25.00
CA THR A 56 -11.06 -16.46 -26.46
C THR A 56 -12.06 -15.59 -27.22
N VAL A 57 -13.22 -15.30 -26.62
CA VAL A 57 -14.24 -14.40 -27.19
C VAL A 57 -13.94 -12.92 -26.93
N SER A 58 -13.36 -12.56 -25.77
CA SER A 58 -13.08 -11.17 -25.37
C SER A 58 -11.63 -10.96 -24.90
N ASN A 59 -10.70 -10.99 -25.86
CA ASN A 59 -9.26 -10.91 -25.59
C ASN A 59 -8.84 -9.59 -24.90
N SER A 60 -9.47 -8.47 -25.25
CA SER A 60 -9.17 -7.14 -24.67
C SER A 60 -9.48 -7.06 -23.17
N PHE A 61 -10.55 -7.71 -22.71
CA PHE A 61 -10.92 -7.76 -21.29
C PHE A 61 -9.88 -8.55 -20.48
N CYS A 62 -9.38 -9.66 -21.05
CA CYS A 62 -8.37 -10.50 -20.42
C CYS A 62 -7.04 -9.76 -20.23
N VAL A 63 -6.58 -9.07 -21.28
CA VAL A 63 -5.36 -8.25 -21.23
C VAL A 63 -5.50 -7.10 -20.24
N GLN A 64 -6.64 -6.41 -20.23
CA GLN A 64 -6.89 -5.31 -19.29
C GLN A 64 -6.91 -5.80 -17.83
N SER A 65 -7.52 -6.96 -17.57
CA SER A 65 -7.53 -7.56 -16.23
C SER A 65 -6.11 -7.94 -15.76
N ASP A 66 -5.30 -8.55 -16.61
CA ASP A 66 -3.90 -8.89 -16.28
C ASP A 66 -3.08 -7.62 -15.95
N ILE A 67 -3.25 -6.55 -16.73
CA ILE A 67 -2.58 -5.26 -16.47
C ILE A 67 -3.04 -4.71 -15.11
N ALA A 68 -4.35 -4.68 -14.83
CA ALA A 68 -4.88 -4.16 -13.57
C ALA A 68 -4.35 -4.94 -12.35
N ILE A 69 -4.30 -6.28 -12.44
CA ILE A 69 -3.74 -7.15 -11.40
C ILE A 69 -2.24 -6.86 -11.21
N SER A 70 -1.49 -6.70 -12.30
CA SER A 70 -0.05 -6.41 -12.24
C SER A 70 0.24 -5.06 -11.55
N LEU A 71 -0.56 -4.04 -11.85
CA LEU A 71 -0.48 -2.72 -11.22
C LEU A 71 -0.86 -2.79 -9.73
N GLY A 72 -1.81 -3.65 -9.37
CA GLY A 72 -2.13 -3.97 -7.98
C GLY A 72 -0.90 -4.49 -7.22
N TYR A 73 -0.25 -5.54 -7.73
CA TYR A 73 0.96 -6.06 -7.08
C TYR A 73 2.11 -5.05 -7.05
N ALA A 74 2.27 -4.22 -8.09
CA ALA A 74 3.26 -3.15 -8.10
C ALA A 74 2.98 -2.10 -6.99
N ALA A 75 1.71 -1.70 -6.82
CA ALA A 75 1.31 -0.79 -5.74
C ALA A 75 1.51 -1.42 -4.36
N PHE A 76 1.27 -2.72 -4.20
CA PHE A 76 1.56 -3.45 -2.96
C PHE A 76 3.06 -3.40 -2.61
N LEU A 77 3.95 -3.64 -3.59
CA LEU A 77 5.41 -3.55 -3.35
C LEU A 77 5.83 -2.14 -2.94
N PHE A 78 5.24 -1.11 -3.56
CA PHE A 78 5.50 0.27 -3.18
C PHE A 78 5.07 0.55 -1.74
N LEU A 79 3.85 0.15 -1.35
CA LEU A 79 3.38 0.26 0.04
C LEU A 79 4.21 -0.57 1.01
N GLY A 80 4.71 -1.74 0.59
CA GLY A 80 5.65 -2.54 1.37
C GLY A 80 6.92 -1.75 1.68
N PHE A 81 7.50 -1.08 0.69
CA PHE A 81 8.68 -0.23 0.89
C PHE A 81 8.39 0.97 1.80
N THR A 82 7.23 1.63 1.64
CA THR A 82 6.85 2.74 2.55
C THR A 82 6.63 2.24 3.98
N SER A 83 6.07 1.05 4.16
CA SER A 83 5.86 0.43 5.47
C SER A 83 7.16 0.15 6.23
N LEU A 84 8.26 -0.14 5.52
CA LEU A 84 9.59 -0.28 6.13
C LEU A 84 10.09 1.05 6.68
N LEU A 85 9.90 2.14 5.93
CA LEU A 85 10.32 3.48 6.35
C LEU A 85 9.47 4.00 7.51
N SER A 86 8.15 3.81 7.48
CA SER A 86 7.25 4.18 8.58
C SER A 86 7.47 3.29 9.81
N GLY A 87 7.77 2.00 9.61
CA GLY A 87 8.14 1.06 10.67
C GLY A 87 9.46 1.44 11.36
N PHE A 88 10.49 1.85 10.60
CA PHE A 88 11.73 2.37 11.17
C PHE A 88 11.48 3.58 12.07
N ARG A 89 10.64 4.53 11.63
CA ARG A 89 10.25 5.70 12.43
C ARG A 89 9.49 5.30 13.70
N LEU A 90 8.64 4.28 13.62
CA LEU A 90 7.94 3.72 14.78
C LEU A 90 8.90 3.11 15.80
N VAL A 91 9.88 2.34 15.35
CA VAL A 91 10.91 1.76 16.23
C VAL A 91 11.74 2.85 16.90
N CYS A 92 12.21 3.87 16.14
CA CYS A 92 12.91 5.01 16.74
C CYS A 92 12.06 5.73 17.78
N PHE A 93 10.77 5.94 17.50
CA PHE A 93 9.84 6.55 18.45
C PHE A 93 9.69 5.73 19.74
N ILE A 94 9.63 4.40 19.64
CA ILE A 94 9.54 3.52 20.82
C ILE A 94 10.82 3.56 21.65
N ILE A 95 12.00 3.62 21.02
CA ILE A 95 13.29 3.54 21.72
C ILE A 95 13.71 4.90 22.28
N ASN A 96 13.62 5.97 21.49
CA ASN A 96 14.15 7.29 21.83
C ASN A 96 13.08 8.28 22.31
N GLY A 97 11.80 7.90 22.25
CA GLY A 97 10.68 8.82 22.53
C GLY A 97 10.46 9.89 21.45
N SER A 98 11.23 9.86 20.36
CA SER A 98 11.11 10.75 19.21
C SER A 98 11.28 9.98 17.90
N ARG A 99 10.70 10.51 16.82
CA ARG A 99 10.78 9.95 15.46
C ARG A 99 12.20 9.92 14.88
N PHE A 100 13.11 10.70 15.44
CA PHE A 100 14.47 10.82 14.94
C PHE A 100 15.43 9.96 15.77
N HIS A 101 16.49 9.48 15.12
CA HIS A 101 17.59 8.80 15.80
C HIS A 101 18.58 9.86 16.34
N LEU A 102 18.10 10.74 17.22
CA LEU A 102 18.88 11.77 17.91
C LEU A 102 18.77 11.57 19.42
#